data_AF-A0A1Z9E8W5-F1
#
_entry.id   AF-A0A1Z9E8W5-F1
#
_cell.length_a   1.000
_cell.length_b   1.000
_cell.length_c   1.000
_cell.angle_alpha   90.00
_cell.angle_beta   90.00
_cell.angle_gamma   90.00
#
_symmetry.space_group_name_H-M   'P 1'
#
loop_
_entity.id
_entity.type
_entity.pdbx_description
1 polymer ?
#
loop_
_entity_poly.entity_id
_entity_poly.type
_entity_poly.pdbx_seq_one_letter_code
_entity_poly.pdbx_strand_id
1 'polypeptide(L)'
;MSTDSDYIKPFNDDLIPVEGRDGWFRDPNSNAIVNCNMSEYDNYMAAYDRRSKKEEKLNTLQDEVSGLKSDIGEIKNLLKSLLQGDNNAS
;
A
#
# COMPACT_ATOMS: atom_id res chain seq x y z
N MET A 1 26.95 9.33 13.61
CA MET A 1 26.79 7.86 13.64
C MET A 1 25.70 7.56 14.63
N SER A 2 24.45 7.41 14.16
CA SER A 2 23.38 6.91 15.03
C SER A 2 23.67 5.43 15.23
N THR A 3 24.15 5.06 16.41
CA THR A 3 24.14 3.66 16.82
C THR A 3 22.72 3.34 17.25
N ASP A 4 21.80 3.27 16.28
CA ASP A 4 20.47 2.70 16.50
C ASP A 4 20.69 1.19 16.63
N SER A 5 20.96 0.75 17.86
CA SER A 5 20.88 -0.66 18.20
C SER A 5 19.45 -1.11 17.93
N ASP A 6 19.30 -2.19 17.17
CA ASP A 6 18.00 -2.79 16.91
C ASP A 6 17.23 -3.00 18.22
N TYR A 7 15.97 -2.56 18.24
CA TYR A 7 15.10 -2.74 19.40
C TYR A 7 14.49 -4.14 19.35
N ILE A 8 15.14 -5.07 20.04
CA ILE A 8 14.68 -6.45 20.16
C ILE A 8 13.80 -6.57 21.41
N LYS A 9 12.55 -6.99 21.23
CA LYS A 9 11.59 -7.19 22.30
C LYS A 9 10.91 -8.57 22.21
N PRO A 10 11.42 -9.58 22.92
CA PRO A 10 10.74 -10.86 23.06
C PRO A 10 9.35 -10.67 23.69
N PHE A 11 8.36 -11.44 23.24
CA PHE A 11 7.00 -11.39 23.79
C PHE A 11 6.79 -12.36 24.96
N ASN A 12 7.75 -13.24 25.21
CA ASN A 12 7.78 -14.19 26.31
C ASN A 12 9.25 -14.38 26.76
N ASP A 13 9.47 -14.55 28.06
CA ASP A 13 10.78 -14.78 28.68
C ASP A 13 11.32 -16.19 28.42
N ASP A 14 10.43 -17.15 28.13
CA ASP A 14 10.81 -18.54 27.81
C ASP A 14 11.40 -18.71 26.40
N LEU A 15 11.48 -17.63 25.63
CA LEU A 15 11.98 -17.65 24.25
C LEU A 15 13.47 -17.95 24.21
N ILE A 16 13.85 -18.99 23.45
CA ILE A 16 15.24 -19.45 23.35
C ILE A 16 15.92 -18.72 22.18
N PRO A 17 17.00 -17.94 22.41
CA PRO A 17 17.68 -17.25 21.32
C PRO A 17 18.25 -18.22 20.29
N VAL A 18 18.17 -17.88 19.01
CA VAL A 18 18.74 -18.67 17.92
C VAL A 18 20.20 -18.30 17.74
N GLU A 19 21.09 -19.30 17.77
CA GLU A 19 22.52 -19.08 17.61
C GLU A 19 22.87 -18.44 16.26
N GLY A 20 23.76 -17.45 16.29
CA GLY A 20 24.25 -16.75 15.10
C GLY A 20 23.25 -15.80 14.44
N ARG A 21 22.10 -15.52 15.08
CA ARG A 21 21.08 -14.62 14.52
C ARG A 21 20.38 -13.79 15.60
N ASP A 22 20.87 -12.58 15.81
CA ASP A 22 20.31 -11.65 16.79
C ASP A 22 18.85 -11.27 16.46
N GLY A 23 18.01 -11.17 17.49
CA GLY A 23 16.60 -10.84 17.36
C GLY A 23 15.70 -12.03 16.98
N TRP A 24 16.27 -13.20 16.69
CA TRP A 24 15.51 -14.41 16.40
C TRP A 24 15.46 -15.34 17.60
N PHE A 25 14.26 -15.85 17.90
CA PHE A 25 14.03 -16.75 19.01
C PHE A 25 13.21 -17.96 18.58
N ARG A 26 13.36 -19.06 19.32
CA ARG A 26 12.54 -20.26 19.21
C ARG A 26 11.55 -20.29 20.36
N ASP A 27 10.27 -20.41 20.03
CA ASP A 27 9.23 -20.65 21.02
C ASP A 27 9.25 -22.12 21.46
N PRO A 28 9.49 -22.42 22.74
CA PRO A 28 9.53 -23.80 23.23
C PRO A 28 8.17 -24.51 23.15
N ASN A 29 7.05 -23.77 23.10
CA ASN A 29 5.71 -24.37 23.07
C ASN A 29 5.31 -24.83 21.67
N SER A 30 5.50 -23.96 20.67
CA SER A 30 5.14 -24.24 19.26
C SER A 30 6.30 -24.74 18.41
N ASN A 31 7.53 -24.63 18.91
CA ASN A 31 8.77 -24.85 18.18
C ASN A 31 8.98 -23.90 16.98
N ALA A 32 8.18 -22.82 16.87
CA ALA A 32 8.28 -21.83 15.82
C ALA A 32 9.51 -20.92 16.01
N ILE A 33 10.06 -20.44 14.90
CA ILE A 33 11.10 -19.40 14.90
C ILE A 33 10.41 -18.05 14.70
N VAL A 34 10.60 -17.14 15.65
CA VAL A 34 9.98 -15.82 15.69
C VAL A 34 11.06 -14.74 15.62
N ASN A 35 10.81 -13.71 14.82
CA ASN A 35 11.62 -12.50 14.82
C ASN A 35 11.01 -11.52 15.84
N CYS A 36 11.79 -11.09 16.81
CA CYS A 36 11.41 -10.15 17.86
C CYS A 36 12.06 -8.77 17.69
N ASN A 37 12.65 -8.50 16.52
CA ASN A 37 13.18 -7.19 16.16
C ASN A 37 12.04 -6.25 15.77
N MET A 38 11.71 -5.30 16.64
CA MET A 38 10.67 -4.31 16.39
C MET A 38 11.11 -3.22 15.42
N SER A 39 12.40 -2.88 15.38
CA SER A 39 12.91 -1.90 14.42
C SER A 39 12.71 -2.39 12.97
N GLU A 40 13.01 -3.66 12.70
CA GLU A 40 12.73 -4.27 11.39
C GLU A 40 11.23 -4.32 11.07
N TYR A 41 10.40 -4.68 12.06
CA TYR A 41 8.95 -4.70 11.90
C TYR A 41 8.38 -3.32 11.56
N ASP A 42 8.76 -2.28 12.30
CA ASP A 42 8.32 -0.91 12.08
C ASP A 42 8.77 -0.39 10.72
N ASN A 43 10.00 -0.70 10.31
CA ASN A 43 10.53 -0.37 8.99
C ASN A 43 9.73 -1.05 7.87
N TYR A 44 9.42 -2.34 8.04
CA TYR A 44 8.58 -3.09 7.11
C TYR A 44 7.18 -2.47 7.01
N MET A 45 6.54 -2.17 8.15
CA MET A 45 5.20 -1.60 8.18
C MET A 45 5.17 -0.21 7.53
N ALA A 46 6.17 0.63 7.81
CA ALA A 46 6.30 1.93 7.16
C ALA A 46 6.46 1.81 5.64
N ALA A 47 7.18 0.80 5.14
CA ALA A 47 7.30 0.54 3.72
C ALA A 47 5.98 0.03 3.11
N TYR A 48 5.27 -0.85 3.83
CA TYR A 48 3.96 -1.35 3.46
C TYR A 48 2.93 -0.22 3.34
N ASP A 49 2.86 0.66 4.35
CA ASP A 49 1.95 1.81 4.35
C ASP A 49 2.22 2.78 3.20
N ARG A 50 3.50 3.03 2.89
CA ARG A 50 3.87 3.87 1.74
C ARG A 50 3.39 3.25 0.43
N ARG A 51 3.52 1.92 0.28
CA ARG A 51 3.04 1.21 -0.90
C ARG A 51 1.50 1.25 -0.98
N SER A 52 0.81 0.99 0.12
CA SER A 52 -0.66 1.03 0.18
C SER A 52 -1.20 2.41 -0.21
N LYS A 53 -0.67 3.49 0.37
CA LYS A 53 -1.04 4.87 0.01
C LYS A 53 -0.76 5.21 -1.45
N LYS A 54 0.33 4.67 -2.01
CA LYS A 54 0.65 4.85 -3.44
C LYS A 54 -0.37 4.14 -4.32
N GLU A 55 -0.77 2.93 -3.95
CA GLU A 55 -1.78 2.14 -4.68
C GLU A 55 -3.15 2.81 -4.64
N GLU A 56 -3.58 3.27 -3.47
CA GLU A 56 -4.81 4.07 -3.30
C GLU A 56 -4.80 5.30 -4.21
N LYS A 57 -3.71 6.08 -4.20
CA LYS A 57 -3.57 7.26 -5.05
C LYS A 57 -3.64 6.92 -6.55
N LEU A 58 -3.08 5.78 -6.96
CA LEU A 58 -3.15 5.34 -8.36
C LEU A 58 -4.58 4.96 -8.76
N ASN A 59 -5.30 4.27 -7.89
CA ASN A 59 -6.70 3.90 -8.12
C ASN A 59 -7.57 5.15 -8.24
N THR A 60 -7.43 6.11 -7.31
CA THR A 60 -8.14 7.41 -7.40
C THR A 60 -7.85 8.12 -8.73
N LEU A 61 -6.58 8.15 -9.16
CA LEU A 61 -6.21 8.78 -10.42
C LEU A 61 -6.83 8.05 -11.63
N GLN A 62 -6.92 6.72 -11.58
CA GLN A 62 -7.56 5.92 -12.62
C GLN A 62 -9.06 6.21 -12.71
N ASP A 63 -9.73 6.36 -11.57
CA ASP A 63 -11.15 6.67 -11.49
C ASP A 63 -11.42 8.08 -12.04
N GLU A 64 -10.62 9.07 -11.64
CA GLU A 64 -10.69 10.44 -12.17
C GLU A 64 -10.49 10.48 -13.69
N VAL A 65 -9.51 9.75 -14.22
CA VAL A 65 -9.27 9.65 -15.67
C VAL A 65 -10.46 8.99 -16.38
N SER A 66 -11.07 7.98 -15.76
CA SER A 66 -12.24 7.31 -16.32
C SER A 66 -13.46 8.23 -16.34
N GLY A 67 -13.67 9.01 -15.28
CA GLY A 67 -14.67 10.08 -15.22
C GLY A 67 -14.47 11.12 -16.31
N LEU A 68 -13.26 11.66 -16.44
CA LEU A 68 -12.93 12.64 -17.50
C LEU A 68 -13.19 12.10 -18.92
N LYS A 69 -12.88 10.82 -19.18
CA LYS A 69 -13.19 10.18 -20.47
C LYS A 69 -14.69 10.10 -20.73
N SER A 70 -15.50 9.83 -19.69
CA SER A 70 -16.96 9.83 -19.79
C SER A 70 -17.48 11.22 -20.14
N ASP A 71 -17.06 12.24 -19.39
CA ASP A 71 -17.49 13.63 -19.59
C ASP A 71 -17.14 14.12 -21.00
N ILE A 72 -15.94 13.79 -21.50
CA ILE A 72 -15.53 14.11 -22.88
C ILE A 72 -16.42 13.38 -23.90
N GLY A 73 -16.81 12.13 -23.62
CA GLY A 73 -17.75 11.38 -24.44
C GLY A 73 -19.13 12.05 -24.50
N GLU A 74 -19.63 12.53 -23.37
CA GLU A 74 -20.89 13.27 -23.28
C GLU A 74 -20.83 14.60 -24.04
N ILE A 75 -19.78 15.40 -23.82
CA ILE A 75 -19.56 16.66 -24.55
C ILE A 75 -19.56 16.41 -26.07
N LYS A 76 -18.86 15.36 -26.53
CA LYS A 76 -18.85 14.98 -27.95
C LYS A 76 -20.24 14.64 -28.46
N ASN A 77 -21.06 13.95 -27.67
CA ASN A 77 -22.43 13.60 -28.04
C ASN A 77 -23.32 14.84 -28.09
N LEU A 78 -23.23 15.74 -27.10
CA LEU A 78 -23.92 17.04 -27.11
C LEU A 78 -23.59 17.85 -28.36
N LEU A 79 -22.31 17.98 -28.71
CA LEU A 79 -21.88 18.70 -29.91
C LEU A 79 -22.44 18.07 -31.20
N LYS A 80 -22.47 16.73 -31.29
CA LYS A 80 -23.09 16.04 -32.43
C LYS A 80 -24.59 16.30 -32.50
N SER A 81 -25.30 16.25 -31.37
CA SER A 81 -26.73 16.50 -31.32
C SER A 81 -27.07 17.93 -31.71
N LEU A 82 -26.25 18.93 -31.35
CA LEU A 82 -26.41 20.31 -31.79
C LEU A 82 -26.28 20.43 -33.32
N LEU A 83 -25.19 19.89 -33.89
CA LEU A 83 -24.98 19.89 -35.34
C LEU A 83 -26.10 19.15 -36.10
N GLN A 84 -26.64 18.07 -35.55
CA GLN A 84 -27.76 17.35 -36.15
C GLN A 84 -29.09 18.11 -36.03
N GLY A 85 -29.31 18.83 -34.93
CA GLY A 85 -30.46 19.73 -34.77
C GLY A 85 -30.48 20.85 -35.80
N ASP A 86 -29.32 21.43 -36.11
CA ASP A 86 -29.18 22.47 -37.14
C ASP A 86 -29.45 21.94 -38.56
N ASN A 87 -29.09 20.69 -38.86
CA ASN A 87 -29.29 20.06 -40.18
C ASN A 87 -30.74 19.65 -40.49
N ASN A 88 -31.63 19.58 -39.49
CA ASN A 88 -33.04 19.24 -39.68
C ASN A 88 -33.97 20.47 -39.73
N ALA A 89 -33.40 21.68 -39.62
CA ALA A 89 -34.12 22.96 -39.67
C ALA A 89 -33.96 23.69 -41.02
N SER A 90 -33.51 23.00 -42.08
CA SER A 90 -33.41 23.51 -43.46
C SER A 90 -34.24 22.69 -44.43
#